data_AF-A0A959ZV75-F1
#
_entry.id   AF-A0A959ZV75-F1
#
_cell.length_a   1.000
_cell.length_b   1.000
_cell.length_c   1.000
_cell.angle_alpha   90.00
_cell.angle_beta   90.00
_cell.angle_gamma   90.00
#
_symmetry.space_group_name_H-M   'P 1'
#
loop_
_entity.id
_entity.type
_entity.pdbx_description
1 polymer ?
#
loop_
_entity_poly.entity_id
_entity_poly.type
_entity_poly.pdbx_seq_one_letter_code
_entity_poly.pdbx_strand_id
1 'polypeptide(L)'
;MKKPAGNERMQEIARAVQEGAQAYLTRQYTIIAAVAAVLFLAIGLLGSAVDSSLLGWKAAIGFLIGAVASGAAGFIGMNVSVRSNVRTAEAARNGLRPALDVAFRGGVVTGLLVVGLGLLSVAGYFMILGGDAEDAVPLVGLAFGGS
;
A
#
# COMPACT_ATOMS: atom_id res chain seq x y z
N MET A 1 -13.43 -13.73 4.27
CA MET A 1 -14.69 -13.22 3.70
C MET A 1 -15.92 -14.11 3.96
N LYS A 2 -15.93 -15.00 4.97
CA LYS A 2 -17.02 -15.97 5.20
C LYS A 2 -18.28 -15.39 5.87
N LYS A 3 -18.24 -14.16 6.41
CA LYS A 3 -19.40 -13.54 7.10
C LYS A 3 -20.39 -12.93 6.09
N PRO A 4 -21.72 -13.01 6.36
CA PRO A 4 -22.75 -12.47 5.49
C PRO A 4 -22.63 -10.95 5.35
N ALA A 5 -23.01 -10.43 4.18
CA ALA A 5 -22.94 -9.00 3.84
C ALA A 5 -24.23 -8.23 4.22
N GLY A 6 -25.03 -8.77 5.14
CA GLY A 6 -26.30 -8.18 5.57
C GLY A 6 -27.42 -8.30 4.55
N ASN A 7 -28.49 -7.52 4.77
CA ASN A 7 -29.69 -7.50 3.94
C ASN A 7 -29.46 -6.77 2.59
N GLU A 8 -30.46 -6.79 1.71
CA GLU A 8 -30.39 -6.18 0.37
C GLU A 8 -30.03 -4.69 0.42
N ARG A 9 -30.64 -3.94 1.35
CA ARG A 9 -30.37 -2.50 1.51
C ARG A 9 -28.92 -2.22 1.91
N MET A 10 -28.37 -3.05 2.81
CA MET A 10 -26.96 -2.93 3.21
C MET A 10 -26.01 -3.25 2.06
N GLN A 11 -26.33 -4.25 1.24
CA GLN A 11 -25.54 -4.60 0.07
C GLN A 11 -25.60 -3.54 -1.03
N GLU A 12 -26.76 -2.92 -1.25
CA GLU A 12 -26.94 -1.79 -2.16
C GLU A 12 -26.03 -0.61 -1.78
N ILE A 13 -26.08 -0.19 -0.51
CA ILE A 13 -25.21 0.88 0.00
C ILE A 13 -23.74 0.49 -0.13
N ALA A 14 -23.38 -0.74 0.25
CA ALA A 14 -22.01 -1.22 0.16
C ALA A 14 -21.47 -1.19 -1.27
N ARG A 15 -22.30 -1.51 -2.27
CA ARG A 15 -21.92 -1.43 -3.70
C ARG A 15 -21.64 0.02 -4.12
N ALA A 16 -22.50 0.97 -3.74
CA ALA A 16 -22.28 2.38 -4.03
C ALA A 16 -20.98 2.91 -3.40
N VAL A 17 -20.67 2.51 -2.16
CA VAL A 17 -19.39 2.87 -1.53
C VAL A 17 -18.20 2.22 -2.24
N GLN A 18 -18.30 0.95 -2.66
CA GLN A 18 -17.24 0.26 -3.41
C GLN A 18 -16.96 0.95 -4.74
N GLU A 19 -17.99 1.34 -5.47
CA GLU A 19 -17.87 2.06 -6.74
C GLU A 19 -17.16 3.41 -6.55
N GLY A 20 -17.61 4.21 -5.57
CA GLY A 20 -16.98 5.50 -5.26
C GLY A 20 -15.52 5.36 -4.82
N ALA A 21 -15.22 4.39 -3.96
CA ALA A 21 -13.87 4.11 -3.51
C ALA A 21 -12.97 3.68 -4.68
N GLN A 22 -13.47 2.82 -5.58
CA GLN A 22 -12.71 2.38 -6.73
C GLN A 22 -12.45 3.53 -7.72
N ALA A 23 -13.43 4.38 -7.97
CA ALA A 23 -13.27 5.57 -8.80
C ALA A 23 -12.23 6.54 -8.21
N TYR A 24 -12.29 6.78 -6.90
CA TYR A 24 -11.32 7.61 -6.18
C TYR A 24 -9.90 7.05 -6.28
N LEU A 25 -9.71 5.77 -5.93
CA LEU A 25 -8.41 5.10 -5.98
C LEU A 25 -7.82 5.15 -7.38
N THR A 26 -8.61 4.81 -8.39
CA THR A 26 -8.15 4.79 -9.79
C THR A 26 -7.66 6.17 -10.19
N ARG A 27 -8.42 7.24 -9.87
CA ARG A 27 -8.02 8.60 -10.20
C ARG A 27 -6.76 9.04 -9.44
N GLN A 28 -6.73 8.80 -8.13
CA GLN A 28 -5.60 9.17 -7.28
C GLN A 28 -4.31 8.46 -7.72
N TYR A 29 -4.37 7.15 -7.93
CA TYR A 29 -3.22 6.33 -8.29
C TYR A 29 -2.71 6.62 -9.70
N THR A 30 -3.59 6.99 -10.63
CA THR A 30 -3.15 7.42 -11.97
C THR A 30 -2.28 8.67 -11.88
N ILE A 31 -2.66 9.64 -11.05
CA ILE A 31 -1.90 10.88 -10.83
C ILE A 31 -0.60 10.57 -10.08
N ILE A 32 -0.66 9.77 -9.01
CA ILE A 32 0.52 9.36 -8.23
C ILE A 32 1.51 8.62 -9.13
N ALA A 33 1.05 7.70 -10.00
CA ALA A 33 1.92 6.97 -10.92
C ALA A 33 2.67 7.91 -11.88
N ALA A 34 2.01 8.95 -12.38
CA ALA A 34 2.67 9.95 -13.23
C ALA A 34 3.74 10.74 -12.46
N VAL A 35 3.43 11.17 -11.23
CA VAL A 35 4.41 11.87 -10.36
C VAL A 35 5.57 10.96 -9.99
N ALA A 36 5.30 9.70 -9.64
CA ALA A 36 6.31 8.71 -9.31
C ALA A 36 7.25 8.45 -10.50
N ALA A 37 6.73 8.39 -11.74
CA ALA A 37 7.56 8.25 -12.93
C ALA A 37 8.52 9.44 -13.11
N VAL A 38 8.03 10.68 -12.89
CA VAL A 38 8.86 11.88 -12.96
C VAL A 38 9.93 11.87 -11.86
N LEU A 39 9.57 11.54 -10.62
CA LEU A 39 10.51 11.45 -9.50
C LEU A 39 11.55 10.34 -9.70
N PHE A 40 11.16 9.18 -10.21
CA PHE A 40 12.08 8.09 -10.53
C PHE A 40 13.17 8.55 -11.50
N LEU A 41 12.78 9.20 -12.60
CA LEU A 41 13.73 9.73 -13.58
C LEU A 41 14.58 10.86 -12.98
N ALA A 42 13.98 11.76 -12.19
CA ALA A 42 14.70 12.84 -11.55
C ALA A 42 15.76 12.32 -10.57
N ILE A 43 15.43 11.36 -9.71
CA ILE A 43 16.36 10.75 -8.75
C ILE A 43 17.50 10.04 -9.49
N GLY A 44 17.20 9.26 -10.53
CA GLY A 44 18.20 8.54 -11.30
C GLY A 44 19.15 9.46 -12.06
N LEU A 45 18.61 10.42 -12.80
CA LEU A 45 19.39 11.32 -13.66
C LEU A 45 20.17 12.38 -12.87
N LEU A 46 19.52 13.04 -11.91
CA LEU A 46 20.21 14.05 -11.08
C LEU A 46 21.18 13.39 -10.11
N GLY A 47 20.83 12.23 -9.54
CA GLY A 47 21.73 11.47 -8.68
C GLY A 47 23.00 11.05 -9.42
N SER A 48 22.87 10.59 -10.67
CA SER A 48 24.01 10.25 -11.53
C SER A 48 24.85 11.45 -11.96
N ALA A 49 24.34 12.68 -11.85
CA ALA A 49 25.08 13.91 -12.13
C ALA A 49 25.87 14.41 -10.91
N VAL A 50 25.44 14.05 -9.69
CA VAL A 50 26.09 14.43 -8.43
C VAL A 50 27.16 13.41 -8.03
N ASP A 51 26.92 12.13 -8.28
CA ASP A 51 27.82 11.04 -7.93
C ASP A 51 28.02 10.10 -9.14
N SER A 52 29.28 9.81 -9.48
CA SER A 52 29.64 8.92 -10.59
C SER A 52 29.44 7.44 -10.26
N SER A 53 29.28 7.11 -8.97
CA SER A 53 28.85 5.79 -8.55
C SER A 53 27.37 5.62 -8.91
N LEU A 54 26.95 4.41 -9.29
CA LEU A 54 25.57 4.08 -9.69
C LEU A 54 24.52 4.27 -8.57
N LEU A 55 24.86 5.00 -7.50
CA LEU A 55 24.06 5.30 -6.33
C LEU A 55 22.73 5.97 -6.68
N GLY A 56 22.72 6.93 -7.62
CA GLY A 56 21.49 7.60 -8.06
C GLY A 56 20.45 6.63 -8.62
N TRP A 57 20.89 5.69 -9.47
CA TRP A 57 20.02 4.66 -10.03
C TRP A 57 19.61 3.60 -9.02
N LYS A 58 20.50 3.21 -8.09
CA LYS A 58 20.14 2.36 -6.96
C LYS A 58 19.03 3.03 -6.14
N ALA A 59 19.21 4.27 -5.70
CA ALA A 59 18.18 5.01 -4.96
C ALA A 59 16.86 5.14 -5.73
N ALA A 60 16.90 5.40 -7.05
CA ALA A 60 15.70 5.46 -7.89
C ALA A 60 14.96 4.12 -7.96
N ILE A 61 15.67 3.00 -8.09
CA ILE A 61 15.07 1.66 -8.06
C ILE A 61 14.46 1.39 -6.68
N GLY A 62 15.16 1.75 -5.60
CA GLY A 62 14.61 1.70 -4.24
C GLY A 62 13.29 2.46 -4.14
N PHE A 63 13.26 3.71 -4.61
CA PHE A 63 12.06 4.54 -4.67
C PHE A 63 10.91 3.87 -5.42
N LEU A 64 11.19 3.28 -6.58
CA LEU A 64 10.14 2.60 -7.35
C LEU A 64 9.57 1.39 -6.59
N ILE A 65 10.42 0.59 -5.95
CA ILE A 65 10.00 -0.56 -5.12
C ILE A 65 9.13 -0.08 -3.96
N GLY A 66 9.57 0.95 -3.22
CA GLY A 66 8.82 1.54 -2.12
C GLY A 66 7.47 2.08 -2.56
N ALA A 67 7.42 2.81 -3.67
CA ALA A 67 6.20 3.38 -4.23
C ALA A 67 5.20 2.32 -4.66
N VAL A 68 5.67 1.25 -5.30
CA VAL A 68 4.81 0.12 -5.69
C VAL A 68 4.30 -0.63 -4.46
N ALA A 69 5.15 -0.89 -3.46
CA ALA A 69 4.75 -1.57 -2.23
C ALA A 69 3.72 -0.76 -1.44
N SER A 70 3.94 0.55 -1.29
CA SER A 70 3.02 1.48 -0.62
C SER A 70 1.69 1.57 -1.36
N GLY A 71 1.75 1.71 -2.69
CA GLY A 71 0.56 1.70 -3.54
C GLY A 71 -0.23 0.40 -3.44
N ALA A 72 0.44 -0.75 -3.50
CA ALA A 72 -0.21 -2.04 -3.32
C ALA A 72 -0.90 -2.14 -1.94
N ALA A 73 -0.22 -1.65 -0.89
CA ALA A 73 -0.78 -1.64 0.46
C ALA A 73 -2.03 -0.79 0.59
N GLY A 74 -2.02 0.44 0.05
CA GLY A 74 -3.16 1.34 0.07
C GLY A 74 -4.34 0.80 -0.73
N PHE A 75 -4.10 0.30 -1.95
CA PHE A 75 -5.15 -0.22 -2.82
C PHE A 75 -5.82 -1.47 -2.25
N ILE A 76 -5.03 -2.44 -1.76
CA ILE A 76 -5.55 -3.67 -1.16
C ILE A 76 -6.25 -3.35 0.17
N GLY A 77 -5.65 -2.50 1.00
CA GLY A 77 -6.20 -2.09 2.29
C GLY A 77 -7.58 -1.42 2.16
N MET A 78 -7.75 -0.55 1.17
CA MET A 78 -9.04 0.09 0.92
C MET A 78 -10.10 -0.93 0.46
N ASN A 79 -9.74 -1.83 -0.44
CA ASN A 79 -10.64 -2.89 -0.92
C ASN A 79 -11.10 -3.81 0.22
N VAL A 80 -10.19 -4.19 1.13
CA VAL A 80 -10.53 -4.97 2.33
C VAL A 80 -11.45 -4.17 3.25
N SER A 81 -11.11 -2.90 3.52
CA SER A 81 -11.85 -2.03 4.43
C SER A 81 -13.31 -1.83 3.99
N VAL A 82 -13.53 -1.46 2.73
CA VAL A 82 -14.89 -1.24 2.21
C VAL A 82 -15.73 -2.52 2.28
N ARG A 83 -15.12 -3.69 2.01
CA ARG A 83 -15.80 -4.99 2.13
C ARG A 83 -16.05 -5.40 3.59
N SER A 84 -15.22 -4.99 4.53
CA SER A 84 -15.43 -5.27 5.96
C SER A 84 -16.52 -4.41 6.57
N ASN A 85 -16.70 -3.16 6.11
CA ASN A 85 -17.66 -2.21 6.71
C ASN A 85 -19.09 -2.76 6.76
N VAL A 86 -19.59 -3.31 5.64
CA VAL A 86 -20.95 -3.89 5.61
C VAL A 86 -21.09 -5.12 6.51
N ARG A 87 -20.02 -5.91 6.66
CA ARG A 87 -20.00 -7.11 7.52
C ARG A 87 -19.92 -6.74 9.00
N THR A 88 -19.22 -5.65 9.33
CA THR A 88 -19.20 -5.07 10.67
C THR A 88 -20.58 -4.55 11.04
N ALA A 89 -21.24 -3.84 10.14
CA ALA A 89 -22.61 -3.36 10.35
C ALA A 89 -23.60 -4.52 10.57
N GLU A 90 -23.49 -5.60 9.79
CA GLU A 90 -24.37 -6.77 9.97
C GLU A 90 -24.06 -7.48 11.29
N ALA A 91 -22.78 -7.61 11.65
CA ALA A 91 -22.38 -8.20 12.92
C ALA A 91 -22.87 -7.38 14.13
N ALA A 92 -22.99 -6.06 14.01
CA ALA A 92 -23.51 -5.18 15.06
C ALA A 92 -24.96 -5.47 15.44
N ARG A 93 -25.75 -6.09 14.55
CA ARG A 93 -27.10 -6.58 14.87
C ARG A 93 -27.10 -7.69 15.92
N ASN A 94 -25.97 -8.38 16.08
CA ASN A 94 -25.75 -9.41 17.10
C ASN A 94 -24.99 -8.86 18.32
N GLY A 95 -24.82 -7.55 18.41
CA GLY A 95 -24.16 -6.85 19.52
C GLY A 95 -22.76 -6.32 19.19
N LEU A 96 -22.20 -5.58 20.15
CA LEU A 96 -20.92 -4.87 19.98
C LEU A 96 -19.72 -5.83 19.83
N ARG A 97 -19.66 -6.89 20.64
CA ARG A 97 -18.55 -7.86 20.61
C ARG A 97 -18.33 -8.48 19.21
N PRO A 98 -19.36 -9.05 18.54
CA PRO A 98 -19.16 -9.60 17.20
C PRO A 98 -18.85 -8.54 16.14
N ALA A 99 -19.33 -7.30 16.29
CA ALA A 99 -18.96 -6.20 15.40
C ALA A 99 -17.47 -5.85 15.53
N LEU A 100 -16.97 -5.71 16.76
CA LEU A 100 -15.57 -5.43 17.04
C LEU A 100 -14.64 -6.53 16.51
N ASP A 101 -15.02 -7.82 16.66
CA ASP A 101 -14.23 -8.93 16.09
C ASP A 101 -14.09 -8.81 14.57
N VAL A 102 -15.17 -8.46 13.86
CA VAL A 102 -15.13 -8.27 12.40
C VAL A 102 -14.31 -7.04 12.01
N ALA A 103 -14.51 -5.91 12.69
CA ALA A 103 -13.77 -4.67 12.43
C ALA A 103 -12.27 -4.86 12.68
N PHE A 104 -11.90 -5.49 13.80
CA PHE A 104 -10.52 -5.74 14.17
C PHE A 104 -9.84 -6.68 13.16
N ARG A 105 -10.49 -7.78 12.78
CA ARG A 105 -9.97 -8.67 11.72
C ARG A 105 -9.81 -7.96 10.39
N GLY A 106 -10.72 -7.05 10.04
CA GLY A 106 -10.61 -6.21 8.84
C GLY A 106 -9.35 -5.34 8.89
N GLY A 107 -9.11 -4.67 10.02
CA GLY A 107 -7.93 -3.83 10.23
C GLY A 107 -6.61 -4.61 10.27
N VAL A 108 -6.58 -5.76 10.93
CA VAL A 108 -5.38 -6.61 11.05
C VAL A 108 -4.88 -7.07 9.67
N VAL A 109 -5.77 -7.38 8.73
CA VAL A 109 -5.37 -7.76 7.36
C VAL A 109 -4.58 -6.64 6.69
N THR A 110 -5.06 -5.39 6.77
CA THR A 110 -4.35 -4.23 6.22
C THR A 110 -3.04 -3.99 6.96
N GLY A 111 -3.04 -4.06 8.30
CA GLY A 111 -1.84 -3.84 9.12
C GLY A 111 -0.73 -4.86 8.84
N LEU A 112 -1.06 -6.15 8.80
CA LEU A 112 -0.10 -7.21 8.48
C LEU A 112 0.43 -7.10 7.05
N LEU A 113 -0.42 -6.65 6.11
CA LEU A 113 -0.01 -6.44 4.73
C LEU A 113 0.98 -5.27 4.59
N VAL A 114 0.75 -4.14 5.29
CA VAL A 114 1.68 -3.00 5.32
C VAL A 114 3.04 -3.43 5.89
N VAL A 115 3.02 -4.07 7.06
CA VAL A 115 4.26 -4.55 7.71
C VAL A 115 4.97 -5.58 6.84
N GLY A 116 4.23 -6.54 6.29
CA GLY A 116 4.78 -7.60 5.44
C GLY A 116 5.41 -7.05 4.16
N LEU A 117 4.73 -6.16 3.44
CA LEU A 117 5.27 -5.53 2.24
C LEU A 117 6.47 -4.61 2.55
N GLY A 118 6.43 -3.88 3.66
CA GLY A 118 7.55 -3.05 4.11
C GLY A 118 8.80 -3.88 4.40
N LEU A 119 8.66 -4.94 5.22
CA LEU A 119 9.77 -5.84 5.52
C LEU A 119 10.28 -6.58 4.29
N LEU A 120 9.39 -7.06 3.43
CA LEU A 120 9.76 -7.74 2.18
C LEU A 120 10.52 -6.80 1.25
N SER A 121 10.07 -5.56 1.11
CA SER A 121 10.72 -4.56 0.25
C SER A 121 12.10 -4.19 0.78
N VAL A 122 12.23 -3.91 2.09
CA VAL A 122 13.52 -3.58 2.71
C VAL A 122 14.48 -4.76 2.65
N ALA A 123 14.07 -5.93 3.13
CA ALA A 123 14.95 -7.11 3.18
C ALA A 123 15.31 -7.59 1.77
N GLY A 124 14.33 -7.65 0.86
CA GLY A 124 14.54 -8.07 -0.52
C GLY A 124 15.47 -7.12 -1.27
N TYR A 125 15.25 -5.81 -1.15
CA TYR A 125 16.10 -4.84 -1.84
C TYR A 125 17.51 -4.77 -1.24
N PHE A 126 17.65 -4.85 0.08
CA PHE A 126 18.95 -4.94 0.75
C PHE A 126 19.77 -6.15 0.29
N MET A 127 19.14 -7.33 0.16
CA MET A 127 19.81 -8.53 -0.38
C MET A 127 20.23 -8.38 -1.85
N ILE A 128 19.44 -7.67 -2.66
CA ILE A 128 19.79 -7.40 -4.07
C ILE A 128 21.02 -6.49 -4.19
N LEU A 129 21.21 -5.58 -3.23
CA LEU A 129 22.31 -4.62 -3.27
C LEU A 129 23.67 -5.22 -2.89
N GLY A 130 23.68 -6.27 -2.08
CA GLY A 130 24.91 -6.95 -1.63
C GLY A 130 24.85 -7.39 -0.17
N GLY A 131 24.01 -6.75 0.65
CA GLY A 131 23.81 -7.08 2.05
C GLY A 131 24.83 -6.46 3.02
N ASP A 132 25.65 -5.52 2.54
CA ASP A 132 26.66 -4.83 3.34
C ASP A 132 26.14 -3.48 3.87
N ALA A 133 26.79 -2.95 4.92
CA ALA A 133 26.38 -1.68 5.52
C ALA A 133 26.44 -0.48 4.55
N GLU A 134 27.34 -0.54 3.56
CA GLU A 134 27.49 0.48 2.51
C GLU A 134 26.28 0.49 1.55
N ASP A 135 25.57 -0.63 1.42
CA ASP A 135 24.35 -0.78 0.61
C ASP A 135 23.09 -0.29 1.33
N ALA A 136 23.20 0.23 2.56
CA ALA A 136 22.07 0.82 3.25
C ALA A 136 21.67 2.20 2.69
N VAL A 137 22.59 2.93 2.07
CA VAL A 137 22.34 4.30 1.58
C VAL A 137 21.22 4.34 0.52
N PRO A 138 21.19 3.45 -0.50
CA PRO A 138 20.06 3.37 -1.44
C PRO A 138 18.69 3.10 -0.81
N LEU A 139 18.61 2.53 0.41
CA LEU A 139 17.33 2.28 1.10
C LEU A 139 16.60 3.57 1.46
N VAL A 140 17.29 4.72 1.52
CA VAL A 140 16.65 6.04 1.66
C VAL A 140 15.69 6.29 0.50
N GLY A 141 16.07 5.90 -0.72
CA GLY A 141 15.20 5.95 -1.87
C GLY A 141 13.93 5.11 -1.66
N LEU A 142 14.09 3.89 -1.14
CA LEU A 142 12.95 3.01 -0.81
C LEU A 142 12.03 3.62 0.24
N ALA A 143 12.57 4.21 1.30
CA ALA A 143 11.78 4.91 2.32
C ALA A 143 11.02 6.10 1.71
N PHE A 144 11.67 6.87 0.84
CA PHE A 144 11.04 8.01 0.14
C PHE A 144 9.97 7.57 -0.86
N GLY A 145 10.13 6.42 -1.51
CA GLY A 145 9.08 5.85 -2.35
C GLY A 145 7.89 5.34 -1.55
N GLY A 146 8.16 4.79 -0.36
CA GLY A 146 7.13 4.24 0.50
C GLY A 146 6.23 5.27 1.19
N SER A 147 6.72 6.51 1.37
CA SER A 147 5.98 7.63 1.99
C SER A 147 4.95 8.24 1.06
#